data_AF-A0A3N4LMP2-F1
#
_entry.id   AF-A0A3N4LMP2-F1
#
_cell.length_a   1.000
_cell.length_b   1.000
_cell.length_c   1.000
_cell.angle_alpha   90.00
_cell.angle_beta   90.00
_cell.angle_gamma   90.00
#
_symmetry.space_group_name_H-M   'P 1'
#
loop_
_entity.id
_entity.type
_entity.pdbx_description
1 polymer ?
#
loop_
_entity_poly.entity_id
_entity_poly.type
_entity_poly.pdbx_seq_one_letter_code
_entity_poly.pdbx_strand_id
1 'polypeptide(L)'
;MPEAYNKLTNINLPEPLELLCNPWSGAAINQQITPDSILQHHQDWKDIRSLPNAVIPYGNYQGGDLVLWQAKCIIELQPGDVLLFMGSLLCHGNT
;
A
#
# COMPACT_ATOMS: atom_id res chain seq x y z
N MET A 1 -15.68 2.52 16.31
CA MET A 1 -14.91 2.79 15.07
C MET A 1 -15.19 4.15 14.41
N PRO A 2 -16.43 4.71 14.39
CA PRO A 2 -16.67 6.03 13.79
C PRO A 2 -15.88 7.17 14.45
N GLU A 3 -15.73 7.13 15.78
CA GLU A 3 -15.04 8.18 16.53
C GLU A 3 -13.54 8.29 16.21
N ALA A 4 -12.84 7.15 16.09
CA ALA A 4 -11.44 7.12 15.70
C ALA A 4 -11.23 7.60 14.25
N TYR A 5 -12.10 7.18 13.34
CA TYR A 5 -12.09 7.63 11.95
C TYR A 5 -12.28 9.15 11.87
N ASN A 6 -13.31 9.68 12.54
CA ASN A 6 -13.60 11.12 12.59
C ASN A 6 -12.46 11.93 13.21
N LYS A 7 -11.78 11.38 14.22
CA LYS A 7 -10.64 12.07 14.84
C LYS A 7 -9.45 12.16 13.88
N LEU A 8 -9.19 11.11 13.11
CA LEU A 8 -8.07 11.06 12.16
C LEU A 8 -8.37 11.86 10.88
N THR A 9 -9.62 11.93 10.42
CA THR A 9 -9.99 12.77 9.26
C THR A 9 -9.97 14.26 9.57
N ASN A 10 -10.13 14.64 10.84
CA ASN A 10 -10.10 16.04 11.28
C ASN A 10 -8.79 16.41 11.99
N ILE A 11 -7.70 15.69 11.72
CA ILE A 11 -6.40 16.02 12.30
C ILE A 11 -5.87 17.32 11.70
N ASN A 12 -5.46 18.25 12.56
CA ASN A 12 -4.72 19.43 12.14
C ASN A 12 -3.24 19.06 12.09
N LEU A 13 -2.68 19.00 10.88
CA LEU A 13 -1.25 18.81 10.70
C LEU A 13 -0.51 20.13 10.90
N PRO A 14 0.69 20.13 11.50
CA PRO A 14 1.49 21.33 11.61
C PRO A 14 2.01 21.73 10.22
N GLU A 15 2.03 23.03 9.93
CA GLU A 15 2.65 23.57 8.72
C GLU A 15 4.12 23.11 8.61
N PRO A 16 4.62 22.72 7.42
CA PRO A 16 3.96 22.77 6.10
C PRO A 16 3.29 21.45 5.67
N LEU A 17 2.91 20.58 6.61
CA LEU A 17 2.42 19.25 6.28
C LEU A 17 0.96 19.30 5.83
N GLU A 18 0.67 18.65 4.70
CA GLU A 18 -0.68 18.46 4.17
C GLU A 18 -1.11 17.00 4.27
N LEU A 19 -2.42 16.80 4.47
CA LEU A 19 -2.99 15.47 4.53
C LEU A 19 -3.09 14.90 3.11
N LEU A 20 -2.26 13.89 2.81
CA LEU A 20 -2.25 13.26 1.49
C LEU A 20 -3.46 12.35 1.25
N CYS A 21 -3.97 11.72 2.30
CA CYS A 21 -5.00 10.68 2.22
C CYS A 21 -5.76 10.54 3.55
N ASN A 22 -7.04 10.16 3.44
CA ASN A 22 -7.86 9.85 4.60
C ASN A 22 -7.49 8.49 5.21
N PRO A 23 -7.91 8.21 6.46
CA PRO A 23 -7.65 6.93 7.11
C PRO A 23 -8.22 5.75 6.33
N TRP A 24 -7.45 4.67 6.22
CA TRP A 24 -7.92 3.41 5.65
C TRP A 24 -8.85 2.67 6.62
N SER A 25 -9.88 2.05 6.08
CA SER A 25 -10.84 1.24 6.85
C SER A 25 -10.30 -0.13 7.28
N GLY A 26 -9.16 -0.54 6.73
CA GLY A 26 -8.52 -1.81 7.03
C GLY A 26 -7.02 -1.75 6.74
N ALA A 27 -6.28 -2.68 7.33
CA ALA A 27 -4.85 -2.85 7.11
C ALA A 27 -4.53 -4.35 7.01
N ALA A 28 -3.62 -4.69 6.10
CA ALA A 28 -3.03 -6.02 6.01
C ALA A 28 -1.58 -5.96 6.51
N ILE A 29 -1.17 -6.97 7.27
CA ILE A 29 0.21 -7.14 7.71
C ILE A 29 0.77 -8.32 6.92
N ASN A 30 1.60 -8.02 5.93
CA ASN A 30 2.27 -9.04 5.13
C ASN A 30 3.59 -9.42 5.81
N GLN A 31 3.77 -10.71 6.10
CA GLN A 31 4.95 -11.26 6.75
C GLN A 31 5.42 -12.50 6.01
N GLN A 32 6.72 -12.79 6.11
CA GLN A 32 7.33 -14.00 5.55
C GLN A 32 7.04 -14.16 4.05
N ILE A 33 7.09 -13.05 3.29
CA ILE A 33 6.99 -13.10 1.83
C ILE A 33 8.16 -13.93 1.32
N THR A 34 7.85 -15.05 0.65
CA THR A 34 8.83 -15.93 0.03
C THR A 34 8.98 -15.60 -1.46
N PRO A 35 10.09 -16.01 -2.12
CA PRO A 35 10.29 -15.77 -3.55
C PRO A 35 9.19 -16.35 -4.45
N ASP A 36 8.45 -17.37 -3.98
CA ASP A 36 7.31 -17.94 -4.72
C ASP A 36 6.09 -16.99 -4.77
N SER A 37 6.14 -15.87 -4.05
CA SER A 37 5.07 -14.86 -4.03
C SER A 37 4.82 -14.19 -5.37
N ILE A 38 5.80 -14.20 -6.29
CA ILE A 38 5.61 -13.65 -7.65
C ILE A 38 4.57 -14.45 -8.44
N LEU A 39 4.39 -15.73 -8.13
CA LEU A 39 3.36 -16.59 -8.71
C LEU A 39 1.97 -16.28 -8.13
N GLN A 40 1.90 -15.56 -7.00
CA GLN A 40 0.67 -15.10 -6.36
C GLN A 40 0.29 -13.68 -6.80
N HIS A 41 0.46 -13.37 -8.08
CA HIS A 41 -0.02 -12.11 -8.63
C HIS A 41 -1.55 -12.04 -8.48
N HIS A 42 -2.05 -10.88 -8.05
CA HIS A 42 -3.46 -10.68 -7.79
C HIS A 42 -3.88 -9.24 -8.00
N GLN A 43 -5.18 -9.02 -7.90
CA GLN A 43 -5.78 -7.71 -7.73
C GLN A 43 -6.53 -7.74 -6.41
N ASP A 44 -6.52 -6.62 -5.69
CA ASP A 44 -7.37 -6.41 -4.53
C ASP A 44 -8.80 -6.10 -4.99
N TRP A 45 -9.43 -7.07 -5.67
CA TRP A 45 -10.67 -6.87 -6.41
C TRP A 45 -11.87 -6.49 -5.54
N LYS A 46 -11.74 -6.65 -4.22
CA LYS A 46 -12.74 -6.24 -3.21
C LYS A 46 -12.57 -4.79 -2.77
N ASP A 47 -11.46 -4.15 -3.09
CA ASP A 47 -11.22 -2.76 -2.72
C ASP A 47 -11.99 -1.79 -3.62
N ILE A 48 -12.24 -0.60 -3.09
CA ILE A 48 -12.94 0.46 -3.81
C ILE A 48 -12.09 0.91 -5.00
N ARG A 49 -12.63 0.77 -6.21
CA ARG A 49 -11.91 1.06 -7.48
C ARG A 49 -11.43 2.50 -7.66
N SER A 50 -11.98 3.44 -6.91
CA SER A 50 -11.65 4.86 -6.99
C SER A 50 -10.65 5.33 -5.93
N LEU A 51 -10.14 4.44 -5.08
CA LEU A 51 -9.20 4.79 -4.01
C LEU A 51 -7.92 3.96 -4.11
N PRO A 52 -6.77 4.55 -3.76
CA PRO A 52 -5.51 3.82 -3.75
C PRO A 52 -5.34 2.97 -2.47
N ASN A 53 -4.57 1.91 -2.63
CA ASN A 53 -3.90 1.21 -1.55
C ASN A 53 -2.64 1.98 -1.14
N ALA A 54 -2.25 1.87 0.13
CA ALA A 54 -0.94 2.30 0.60
C ALA A 54 -0.13 1.08 1.03
N VAL A 55 1.08 0.96 0.49
CA VAL A 55 2.07 -0.02 0.93
C VAL A 55 3.20 0.72 1.63
N ILE A 56 3.50 0.28 2.83
CA ILE A 56 4.55 0.82 3.69
C ILE A 56 5.43 -0.36 4.11
N PRO A 57 6.62 -0.53 3.50
CA PRO A 57 7.54 -1.57 3.92
C PRO A 57 8.10 -1.32 5.31
N TYR A 58 8.36 -2.40 6.04
CA TYR A 58 8.97 -2.33 7.37
C TYR A 58 9.92 -3.49 7.62
N GLY A 59 10.91 -3.27 8.49
CA GLY A 59 11.91 -4.26 8.87
C GLY A 59 13.22 -4.11 8.08
N ASN A 60 13.99 -5.19 8.04
CA ASN A 60 15.25 -5.26 7.29
C ASN A 60 15.17 -6.43 6.31
N TYR A 61 15.24 -6.16 5.02
CA TYR A 61 15.06 -7.15 3.96
C TYR A 61 15.88 -6.78 2.72
N GLN A 62 16.01 -7.74 1.80
CA GLN A 62 16.52 -7.55 0.45
C GLN A 62 15.53 -8.20 -0.52
N GLY A 63 15.24 -7.55 -1.65
CA GLY A 63 14.20 -7.96 -2.58
C GLY A 63 12.79 -7.57 -2.10
N GLY A 64 11.77 -8.34 -2.49
CA GLY A 64 10.37 -8.00 -2.18
C GLY A 64 9.77 -6.92 -3.08
N ASP A 65 10.40 -6.66 -4.23
CA ASP A 65 10.03 -5.57 -5.14
C ASP A 65 8.59 -5.73 -5.61
N LEU A 66 7.86 -4.61 -5.67
CA LEU A 66 6.48 -4.63 -6.14
C LEU A 66 6.46 -4.59 -7.66
N VAL A 67 5.95 -5.65 -8.27
CA VAL A 67 5.73 -5.72 -9.71
C VAL A 67 4.33 -5.19 -10.03
N LEU A 68 4.22 -4.22 -10.93
CA LEU A 68 2.96 -3.67 -11.42
C LEU A 68 2.82 -3.97 -12.92
N TRP A 69 2.12 -5.04 -13.28
CA TRP A 69 2.13 -5.60 -14.65
C TRP A 69 1.57 -4.64 -15.69
N GLN A 70 0.41 -4.03 -15.43
CA GLN A 70 -0.21 -3.09 -16.38
C GLN A 70 0.59 -1.79 -16.52
N ALA A 71 1.30 -1.38 -15.46
CA ALA A 71 2.20 -0.22 -15.48
C ALA A 71 3.57 -0.54 -16.10
N LYS A 72 3.89 -1.83 -16.31
CA LYS A 72 5.16 -2.32 -16.85
C LYS A 72 6.37 -1.83 -16.07
N CYS A 73 6.25 -1.80 -14.74
CA CYS A 73 7.34 -1.39 -13.86
C CYS A 73 7.50 -2.34 -12.67
N ILE A 74 8.71 -2.30 -12.10
CA ILE A 74 9.08 -2.92 -10.84
C ILE A 74 9.50 -1.78 -9.93
N ILE A 75 8.98 -1.76 -8.71
CA ILE A 75 9.27 -0.72 -7.73
C ILE A 75 10.00 -1.37 -6.55
N GLU A 76 11.27 -1.01 -6.41
CA GLU A 76 12.08 -1.33 -5.24
C GLU A 76 11.70 -0.37 -4.11
N LEU A 77 11.05 -0.89 -3.07
CA LEU A 77 10.68 -0.11 -1.89
C LEU A 77 11.65 -0.41 -0.75
N GLN A 78 11.98 0.62 0.04
CA GLN A 78 12.84 0.53 1.22
C GLN A 78 12.07 0.93 2.49
N PRO A 79 12.46 0.43 3.68
CA PRO A 79 11.87 0.90 4.93
C PRO A 79 11.90 2.43 5.06
N GLY A 80 10.72 3.03 5.28
CA GLY A 80 10.53 4.48 5.29
C GLY A 80 9.82 5.04 4.05
N ASP A 81 9.77 4.27 2.96
CA ASP A 81 8.99 4.63 1.79
C ASP A 81 7.49 4.46 2.01
N VAL A 82 6.71 5.15 1.17
CA VAL A 82 5.26 4.96 1.04
C VAL A 82 4.91 4.94 -0.43
N LEU A 83 4.21 3.89 -0.88
CA LEU A 83 3.68 3.81 -2.23
C LEU A 83 2.16 3.82 -2.22
N LEU A 84 1.58 4.75 -2.99
CA LEU A 84 0.17 4.75 -3.34
C LEU A 84 -0.03 4.16 -4.72
N PHE A 85 -0.92 3.18 -4.86
CA PHE A 85 -1.25 2.58 -6.15
C PHE A 85 -2.68 2.01 -6.16
N MET A 86 -3.22 1.77 -7.35
CA MET A 86 -4.59 1.27 -7.53
C MET A 86 -4.61 -0.26 -7.54
N GLY A 87 -4.52 -0.92 -6.37
CA GLY A 87 -4.45 -2.39 -6.26
C GLY A 87 -5.70 -3.12 -6.76
N SER A 88 -6.85 -2.44 -6.75
CA SER A 88 -8.09 -2.93 -7.34
C SER A 88 -8.10 -2.94 -8.87
N LEU A 89 -7.19 -2.20 -9.53
CA LEU A 89 -7.10 -2.08 -10.99
C LEU A 89 -5.82 -2.70 -11.55
N LEU A 90 -4.71 -2.62 -10.82
CA LEU A 90 -3.41 -3.11 -11.23
C LEU A 90 -3.18 -4.50 -10.65
N CYS A 91 -2.90 -5.46 -11.54
CA CYS A 91 -2.39 -6.76 -11.13
C CYS A 91 -0.99 -6.54 -10.56
N HIS A 92 -0.74 -7.08 -9.38
CA HIS A 92 0.47 -6.85 -8.63
C HIS A 92 0.85 -8.05 -7.76
N GLY A 93 2.08 -8.03 -7.25
CA GLY A 93 2.73 -9.12 -6.55
C GLY A 93 4.17 -8.74 -6.24
N ASN A 94 4.86 -9.57 -5.45
CA ASN A 94 6.20 -9.30 -4.96
C ASN A 94 7.22 -10.28 -5.56
N THR A 95 8.47 -9.85 -5.70
CA THR A 95 9.60 -10.72 -6.08
C THR A 95 10.22 -11.42 -4.87
#